data_AF-Q9RHG3-F1
#
_entry.id   AF-Q9RHG3-F1
#
_cell.length_a   1.000
_cell.length_b   1.000
_cell.length_c   1.000
_cell.angle_alpha   90.00
_cell.angle_beta   90.00
_cell.angle_gamma   90.00
#
_symmetry.space_group_name_H-M   'P 1'
#
loop_
_entity.id
_entity.type
_entity.pdbx_description
1 polymer ?
#
loop_
_entity_poly.entity_id
_entity_poly.type
_entity_poly.pdbx_seq_one_letter_code
_entity_poly.pdbx_strand_id
1 'polypeptide(L)'
;HAYVYRHMPEVGGVVHTHSTYATAWAARGEAIPCVLTMIADEFGGDIPVGPFALIGDDSIGRGIVETLQHSNSRAVLMRNHGPFTVGRDARDAVKAAVMVEDVARTVHISRQLGTPDVIPPADVRRLFDRYQNVYGQPQASQEG
;
A
#
# COMPACT_ATOMS: atom_id res chain seq x y z
N HIS A 1 6.44 -14.08 -3.95
CA HIS A 1 7.06 -13.82 -2.62
C HIS A 1 8.58 -13.98 -2.69
N ALA A 2 9.12 -15.15 -3.05
CA ALA A 2 10.58 -15.37 -3.12
C ALA A 2 11.35 -14.32 -3.94
N TYR A 3 10.83 -13.94 -5.12
CA TYR A 3 11.44 -12.88 -5.93
C TYR A 3 11.50 -11.53 -5.18
N VAL A 4 10.43 -11.14 -4.47
CA VAL A 4 10.39 -9.90 -3.67
C VAL A 4 11.48 -9.94 -2.60
N TYR A 5 11.58 -11.02 -1.82
CA TYR A 5 12.61 -11.17 -0.78
C TYR A 5 14.04 -11.10 -1.33
N ARG A 6 14.28 -11.55 -2.57
CA ARG A 6 15.61 -11.47 -3.19
C ARG A 6 16.00 -10.08 -3.67
N HIS A 7 15.03 -9.22 -3.97
CA HIS A 7 15.26 -7.93 -4.65
C HIS A 7 14.89 -6.70 -3.80
N MET A 8 14.23 -6.91 -2.65
CA MET A 8 13.87 -5.88 -1.68
C MET A 8 14.35 -6.33 -0.29
N PRO A 9 15.65 -6.15 0.03
CA PRO A 9 16.27 -6.69 1.25
C PRO A 9 15.68 -6.11 2.55
N GLU A 10 15.02 -4.96 2.49
CA GLU A 10 14.30 -4.33 3.59
C GLU A 10 12.97 -5.02 3.93
N VAL A 11 12.47 -5.89 3.05
CA VAL A 11 11.19 -6.58 3.21
C VAL A 11 11.39 -7.88 4.00
N GLY A 12 10.85 -7.92 5.22
CA GLY A 12 10.81 -9.12 6.07
C GLY A 12 9.46 -9.84 6.07
N GLY A 13 8.43 -9.29 5.42
CA GLY A 13 7.12 -9.92 5.27
C GLY A 13 6.42 -9.54 3.98
N VAL A 14 5.74 -10.51 3.37
CA VAL A 14 4.87 -10.31 2.21
C VAL A 14 3.54 -10.99 2.46
N VAL A 15 2.43 -10.27 2.22
CA VAL A 15 1.08 -10.81 2.31
C VAL A 15 0.35 -10.61 0.98
N HIS A 16 -0.35 -11.65 0.57
CA HIS A 16 -1.24 -11.65 -0.58
C HIS A 16 -2.64 -12.08 -0.13
N THR A 17 -3.66 -11.36 -0.59
CA THR A 17 -5.06 -11.70 -0.36
C THR A 17 -5.87 -11.47 -1.64
N HIS A 18 -7.09 -12.00 -1.69
CA HIS A 18 -8.12 -11.61 -2.65
C HIS A 18 -9.28 -10.92 -1.92
N SER A 19 -8.96 -9.92 -1.08
CA SER A 19 -9.98 -9.20 -0.32
C SER A 19 -10.91 -8.41 -1.24
N THR A 20 -12.21 -8.38 -0.91
CA THR A 20 -13.28 -8.02 -1.86
C THR A 20 -13.09 -6.68 -2.54
N TYR A 21 -12.86 -5.61 -1.77
CA TYR A 21 -12.77 -4.27 -2.36
C TYR A 21 -11.42 -4.06 -3.04
N ALA A 22 -10.31 -4.45 -2.41
CA ALA A 22 -9.00 -4.31 -3.04
C ALA A 22 -8.91 -5.06 -4.38
N THR A 23 -9.47 -6.28 -4.46
CA THR A 23 -9.55 -7.03 -5.72
C THR A 23 -10.49 -6.37 -6.74
N ALA A 24 -11.59 -5.74 -6.30
CA ALA A 24 -12.44 -4.98 -7.20
C ALA A 24 -11.68 -3.82 -7.87
N TRP A 25 -10.87 -3.08 -7.12
CA TRP A 25 -9.99 -2.04 -7.68
C TRP A 25 -8.90 -2.61 -8.59
N ALA A 26 -8.31 -3.74 -8.23
CA ALA A 26 -7.36 -4.45 -9.08
C ALA A 26 -7.98 -4.89 -10.42
N ALA A 27 -9.23 -5.35 -10.42
CA ALA A 27 -9.98 -5.70 -11.62
C ALA A 27 -10.39 -4.49 -12.46
N ARG A 28 -10.59 -3.32 -11.84
CA ARG A 28 -10.73 -2.03 -12.54
C ARG A 28 -9.42 -1.59 -13.17
N GLY A 29 -8.29 -2.03 -12.64
CA GLY A 29 -6.97 -1.58 -13.07
C GLY A 29 -6.74 -0.10 -12.78
N GLU A 30 -7.34 0.40 -11.69
CA GLU A 30 -7.24 1.78 -11.20
C GLU A 30 -6.51 1.80 -9.85
N ALA A 31 -5.61 2.76 -9.65
CA ALA A 31 -4.99 2.98 -8.35
C ALA A 31 -6.03 3.45 -7.33
N ILE A 32 -5.86 3.10 -6.05
CA ILE A 32 -6.70 3.66 -4.98
C ILE A 32 -6.14 5.05 -4.64
N PRO A 33 -6.90 6.14 -4.88
CA PRO A 33 -6.42 7.49 -4.71
C PRO A 33 -6.25 7.86 -3.23
N CYS A 34 -5.23 8.67 -2.93
CA CYS A 34 -4.93 9.16 -1.59
C CYS A 34 -5.87 10.30 -1.16
N VAL A 35 -7.09 9.92 -0.78
CA VAL A 35 -8.18 10.83 -0.37
C VAL A 35 -8.43 10.80 1.15
N LEU A 36 -7.69 9.98 1.91
CA LEU A 36 -7.81 9.83 3.36
C LEU A 36 -6.43 9.88 4.00
N THR A 37 -6.34 10.46 5.20
CA THR A 37 -5.08 10.54 5.95
C THR A 37 -4.50 9.17 6.25
N MET A 38 -5.33 8.14 6.45
CA MET A 38 -4.89 6.75 6.61
C MET A 38 -4.13 6.22 5.39
N ILE A 39 -4.51 6.65 4.18
CA ILE A 39 -3.81 6.27 2.95
C ILE A 39 -2.45 6.97 2.91
N ALA A 40 -2.43 8.27 3.24
CA ALA A 40 -1.19 9.06 3.28
C ALA A 40 -0.20 8.56 4.34
N ASP A 41 -0.66 8.33 5.57
CA ASP A 41 0.14 7.87 6.70
C ASP A 41 0.82 6.51 6.38
N GLU A 42 0.06 5.59 5.78
CA GLU A 42 0.49 4.20 5.63
C GLU A 42 1.17 3.88 4.30
N PHE A 43 0.71 4.48 3.21
CA PHE A 43 1.16 4.18 1.85
C PHE A 43 1.86 5.38 1.19
N GLY A 44 1.89 6.56 1.82
CA GLY A 44 2.65 7.70 1.33
C GLY A 44 2.20 8.24 -0.03
N GLY A 45 0.96 7.96 -0.43
CA GLY A 45 0.38 8.30 -1.72
C GLY A 45 -0.67 7.28 -2.16
N ASP A 46 -1.03 7.32 -3.44
CA ASP A 46 -1.94 6.35 -4.05
C ASP A 46 -1.42 4.92 -3.90
N ILE A 47 -2.31 3.95 -3.75
CA ILE A 47 -1.94 2.53 -3.83
C ILE A 47 -1.91 2.15 -5.32
N PRO A 48 -0.72 1.89 -5.89
CA PRO A 48 -0.55 1.72 -7.33
C PRO A 48 -1.10 0.40 -7.85
N VAL A 49 -1.28 0.35 -9.17
CA VAL A 49 -1.62 -0.88 -9.90
C VAL A 49 -0.39 -1.39 -10.63
N GLY A 50 -0.02 -2.64 -10.34
CA GLY A 50 1.00 -3.37 -11.09
C GLY A 50 0.45 -4.02 -12.36
N PRO A 51 1.32 -4.54 -13.24
CA PRO A 51 0.90 -5.15 -14.49
C PRO A 51 0.05 -6.40 -14.27
N PHE A 52 -0.69 -6.80 -15.31
CA PHE A 52 -1.24 -8.16 -15.37
C PHE A 52 -0.08 -9.14 -15.60
N ALA A 53 -0.10 -10.25 -14.89
CA ALA A 53 0.91 -11.29 -15.01
C ALA A 53 0.26 -12.66 -14.85
N LEU A 54 0.68 -13.62 -15.68
CA LEU A 54 0.22 -15.01 -15.57
C LEU A 54 0.88 -15.69 -14.37
N ILE A 55 0.13 -16.56 -13.70
CA ILE A 55 0.65 -17.40 -12.63
C ILE A 55 1.52 -18.49 -13.27
N GLY A 56 2.77 -18.64 -12.83
CA GLY A 56 3.63 -19.74 -13.26
C GLY A 56 5.12 -19.43 -13.28
N ASP A 57 5.52 -18.16 -13.25
CA ASP A 57 6.90 -17.72 -13.19
C ASP A 57 7.08 -16.52 -12.23
N ASP A 58 8.28 -15.92 -12.26
CA ASP A 58 8.63 -14.76 -11.42
C ASP A 58 7.98 -13.43 -11.87
N SER A 59 7.11 -13.41 -12.90
CA SER A 59 6.49 -12.19 -13.46
C SER A 59 5.67 -11.39 -12.43
N ILE A 60 4.71 -12.03 -11.77
CA ILE A 60 4.63 -12.08 -10.30
C ILE A 60 5.38 -10.98 -9.53
N GLY A 61 6.50 -11.44 -8.98
CA GLY A 61 7.36 -10.63 -8.14
C GLY A 61 8.08 -9.51 -8.89
N ARG A 62 8.40 -9.67 -10.19
CA ARG A 62 8.96 -8.59 -11.01
C ARG A 62 8.03 -7.39 -11.05
N GLY A 63 6.76 -7.63 -11.37
CA GLY A 63 5.74 -6.57 -11.41
C GLY A 63 5.56 -5.90 -10.06
N ILE A 64 5.61 -6.65 -8.95
CA ILE A 64 5.57 -6.07 -7.60
C ILE A 64 6.78 -5.15 -7.37
N VAL A 65 8.00 -5.67 -7.57
CA VAL A 65 9.25 -4.94 -7.31
C VAL A 65 9.33 -3.67 -8.18
N GLU A 66 9.10 -3.79 -9.49
CA GLU A 66 9.14 -2.67 -10.44
C GLU A 66 8.10 -1.60 -10.08
N THR A 67 6.91 -2.00 -9.64
CA THR A 67 5.86 -1.03 -9.25
C THR A 67 6.21 -0.32 -7.95
N LEU A 68 6.67 -1.06 -6.94
CA LEU A 68 6.94 -0.51 -5.61
C LEU A 68 8.22 0.33 -5.56
N GLN A 69 9.22 0.07 -6.42
CA GLN A 69 10.44 0.90 -6.53
C GLN A 69 10.17 2.36 -6.92
N HIS A 70 9.00 2.64 -7.52
CA HIS A 70 8.59 3.98 -7.95
C HIS A 70 7.45 4.55 -7.08
N SER A 71 7.19 3.94 -5.93
CA SER A 71 6.11 4.34 -5.02
C SER A 71 6.60 4.33 -3.57
N ASN A 72 6.03 5.21 -2.74
CA ASN A 72 6.16 5.08 -1.29
C ASN A 72 5.25 3.99 -0.72
N SER A 73 4.29 3.51 -1.53
CA SER A 73 3.31 2.53 -1.10
C SER A 73 4.01 1.22 -0.79
N ARG A 74 3.62 0.62 0.33
CA ARG A 74 3.95 -0.76 0.68
C ARG A 74 2.91 -1.78 0.21
N ALA A 75 2.04 -1.36 -0.70
CA ALA A 75 0.99 -2.16 -1.30
C ALA A 75 0.93 -1.94 -2.81
N VAL A 76 0.62 -2.99 -3.56
CA VAL A 76 0.35 -2.93 -5.01
C VAL A 76 -0.86 -3.78 -5.34
N LEU A 77 -1.74 -3.25 -6.19
CA LEU A 77 -2.85 -4.00 -6.77
C LEU A 77 -2.38 -4.63 -8.08
N MET A 78 -2.16 -5.94 -8.12
CA MET A 78 -1.82 -6.59 -9.38
C MET A 78 -3.06 -6.67 -10.27
N ARG A 79 -3.03 -6.06 -11.46
CA ARG A 79 -4.19 -5.95 -12.35
C ARG A 79 -4.84 -7.32 -12.59
N ASN A 80 -6.16 -7.37 -12.43
CA ASN A 80 -7.01 -8.58 -12.54
C ASN A 80 -6.66 -9.71 -11.56
N HIS A 81 -5.95 -9.42 -10.46
CA HIS A 81 -5.55 -10.43 -9.48
C HIS A 81 -5.98 -10.02 -8.06
N GLY A 82 -5.28 -9.08 -7.44
CA GLY A 82 -5.53 -8.70 -6.04
C GLY A 82 -4.35 -7.97 -5.42
N PRO A 83 -4.46 -7.55 -4.16
CA PRO A 83 -3.39 -6.86 -3.45
C PRO A 83 -2.23 -7.78 -3.08
N PHE A 84 -1.04 -7.21 -3.15
CA PHE A 84 0.17 -7.67 -2.48
C PHE A 84 0.67 -6.54 -1.58
N THR A 85 1.11 -6.88 -0.39
CA THR A 85 1.68 -5.92 0.57
C THR A 85 3.00 -6.42 1.11
N VAL A 86 3.88 -5.47 1.43
CA VAL A 86 5.20 -5.71 2.00
C VAL A 86 5.32 -5.01 3.36
N GLY A 87 6.16 -5.56 4.23
CA GLY A 87 6.44 -4.98 5.54
C GLY A 87 7.79 -5.43 6.08
N ARG A 88 8.23 -4.80 7.16
CA ARG A 88 9.50 -5.13 7.84
C ARG A 88 9.48 -6.52 8.46
N ASP A 89 8.29 -7.02 8.77
CA ASP A 89 8.02 -8.38 9.22
C ASP A 89 6.62 -8.84 8.78
N ALA A 90 6.26 -10.08 9.10
CA ALA A 90 4.97 -10.65 8.72
C ALA A 90 3.77 -9.90 9.36
N ARG A 91 3.90 -9.43 10.60
CA ARG A 91 2.82 -8.68 11.28
C ARG A 91 2.60 -7.33 10.61
N ASP A 92 3.68 -6.65 10.25
CA ASP A 92 3.66 -5.36 9.57
C ASP A 92 3.03 -5.48 8.17
N ALA A 93 3.35 -6.54 7.43
CA ALA A 93 2.73 -6.84 6.14
C ALA A 93 1.23 -7.17 6.27
N VAL A 94 0.83 -7.94 7.29
CA VAL A 94 -0.60 -8.21 7.56
C VAL A 94 -1.35 -6.91 7.90
N LYS A 95 -0.76 -6.04 8.71
CA LYS A 95 -1.30 -4.71 9.02
C LYS A 95 -1.56 -3.93 7.72
N ALA A 96 -0.59 -3.88 6.81
CA ALA A 96 -0.77 -3.26 5.50
C ALA A 96 -1.93 -3.87 4.71
N ALA A 97 -2.01 -5.21 4.62
CA ALA A 97 -3.06 -5.90 3.88
C ALA A 97 -4.48 -5.59 4.39
N VAL A 98 -4.67 -5.52 5.71
CA VAL A 98 -5.95 -5.13 6.32
C VAL A 98 -6.30 -3.68 5.95
N MET A 99 -5.35 -2.76 6.07
CA MET A 99 -5.61 -1.35 5.73
C MET A 99 -5.89 -1.15 4.24
N VAL A 100 -5.24 -1.87 3.33
CA VAL A 100 -5.54 -1.80 1.89
C VAL A 100 -7.01 -2.12 1.64
N GLU A 101 -7.54 -3.17 2.25
CA GLU A 101 -8.94 -3.56 2.11
C GLU A 101 -9.89 -2.50 2.69
N ASP A 102 -9.58 -1.97 3.87
CA ASP A 102 -10.43 -0.97 4.53
C ASP A 102 -10.46 0.37 3.78
N VAL A 103 -9.32 0.84 3.27
CA VAL A 103 -9.28 2.07 2.47
C VAL A 103 -9.90 1.83 1.08
N ALA A 104 -9.68 0.67 0.45
CA ALA A 104 -10.32 0.32 -0.82
C ALA A 104 -11.86 0.36 -0.69
N ARG A 105 -12.38 -0.20 0.41
CA ARG A 105 -13.82 -0.16 0.74
C ARG A 105 -14.32 1.25 0.94
N THR A 106 -13.63 2.03 1.78
CA THR A 106 -14.02 3.40 2.08
C THR A 106 -14.05 4.25 0.82
N VAL A 107 -13.00 4.20 -0.01
CA VAL A 107 -12.93 4.98 -1.24
C VAL A 107 -13.98 4.53 -2.25
N HIS A 108 -14.23 3.21 -2.38
CA HIS A 108 -15.28 2.70 -3.26
C HIS A 108 -16.66 3.24 -2.86
N ILE A 109 -17.00 3.22 -1.57
CA ILE A 109 -18.25 3.76 -1.05
C ILE A 109 -18.30 5.29 -1.25
N SER A 110 -17.21 6.01 -0.98
CA SER A 110 -17.15 7.47 -1.16
C SER A 110 -17.46 7.89 -2.60
N ARG A 111 -17.03 7.11 -3.60
CA ARG A 111 -17.30 7.36 -5.02
C ARG A 111 -18.79 7.29 -5.38
N GLN A 112 -19.61 6.62 -4.57
CA GLN A 112 -21.07 6.60 -4.74
C GLN A 112 -21.71 7.94 -4.37
N LEU A 113 -21.00 8.78 -3.60
CA LEU A 113 -21.46 10.10 -3.16
C LEU A 113 -20.90 11.24 -4.02
N GLY A 114 -19.97 10.94 -4.94
CA GLY A 114 -19.30 11.93 -5.79
C GLY A 114 -17.82 11.64 -5.95
N THR A 115 -17.08 12.55 -6.58
CA THR A 115 -15.62 12.42 -6.70
C THR A 115 -14.97 12.90 -5.39
N PRO A 116 -14.22 12.04 -4.67
CA PRO A 116 -13.55 12.46 -3.44
C PRO A 116 -12.36 13.38 -3.74
N ASP A 117 -12.14 14.37 -2.88
CA ASP A 117 -11.01 15.30 -2.97
C ASP A 117 -9.68 14.61 -2.59
N VAL A 118 -8.65 14.80 -3.41
CA VAL A 118 -7.32 14.23 -3.18
C VAL A 118 -6.53 15.11 -2.22
N ILE A 119 -5.80 14.48 -1.29
CA ILE A 119 -4.93 15.20 -0.37
C ILE A 119 -3.75 15.82 -1.15
N PRO A 120 -3.44 17.12 -0.95
CA PRO A 120 -2.31 17.75 -1.64
C PRO A 120 -0.99 16.99 -1.42
N PRO A 121 -0.13 16.82 -2.45
CA PRO A 121 1.10 16.04 -2.33
C PRO A 121 2.06 16.49 -1.22
N ALA A 122 2.07 17.79 -0.90
CA ALA A 122 2.87 18.32 0.21
C ALA A 122 2.39 17.81 1.57
N ASP A 123 1.07 17.69 1.76
CA ASP A 123 0.49 17.19 2.99
C ASP A 123 0.58 15.67 3.08
N VAL A 124 0.46 14.95 1.96
CA VAL A 124 0.75 13.50 1.90
C VAL A 124 2.17 13.21 2.41
N ARG A 125 3.18 13.95 1.93
CA ARG A 125 4.57 13.78 2.39
C ARG A 125 4.74 14.05 3.89
N ARG A 126 4.07 15.09 4.42
CA ARG A 126 4.13 15.43 5.85
C ARG A 126 3.48 14.36 6.72
N LEU A 127 2.31 13.85 6.31
CA LEU A 127 1.58 12.80 7.01
C LEU A 127 2.42 11.51 7.05
N PHE A 128 2.93 11.11 5.89
CA PHE A 128 3.80 9.94 5.77
C PHE A 128 5.04 10.03 6.65
N ASP A 129 5.81 11.13 6.56
CA ASP A 129 7.01 11.33 7.36
C ASP A 129 6.74 11.27 8.87
N ARG A 130 5.69 11.97 9.33
CA ARG A 130 5.26 11.94 10.73
C ARG A 130 4.90 10.52 11.19
N TYR A 131 4.17 9.77 10.36
CA TYR A 131 3.73 8.42 10.71
C TYR A 131 4.89 7.43 10.80
N GLN A 132 5.85 7.51 9.88
CA GLN A 132 7.01 6.63 9.85
C GLN A 132 8.04 6.95 10.95
N ASN A 133 8.21 8.24 11.30
CA ASN A 133 9.35 8.68 12.12
C ASN A 133 9.00 9.24 13.50
N VAL A 134 7.77 9.71 13.73
CA VAL A 134 7.40 10.43 14.97
C VAL A 134 6.34 9.69 15.78
N TYR A 135 5.37 9.07 15.11
CA TYR A 135 4.24 8.43 15.78
C TYR A 135 4.65 7.13 16.48
N GLY A 136 4.37 7.02 17.79
CA GLY A 136 4.66 5.82 18.58
C GLY A 136 6.08 5.71 19.17
N GLN A 137 6.93 6.73 18.96
CA GLN A 137 8.20 6.85 19.68
C GLN A 137 7.95 7.47 21.07
N PRO A 138 8.48 6.93 22.18
CA PRO A 138 8.43 7.61 23.47
C PRO A 138 9.16 8.95 23.35
N GLN A 139 8.53 10.04 23.80
CA GLN A 139 9.20 11.33 23.93
C GLN A 139 10.44 11.12 24.80
N ALA A 140 11.62 11.41 24.26
CA ALA A 140 12.84 11.43 25.07
C ALA A 140 12.59 12.41 26.22
N SER A 141 12.58 11.88 27.44
CA SER A 141 12.54 12.67 28.66
C SER A 141 13.71 13.64 28.63
N GLN A 142 13.42 14.94 28.49
CA GLN A 142 14.39 15.98 28.75
C GLN A 142 14.64 16.00 30.26
N GLU A 143 15.62 15.22 30.71
CA GLU A 143 16.19 15.39 32.04
C GLU A 143 17.11 16.62 31.98
N GLY A 144 16.71 17.65 32.73
CA GLY A 144 17.53 18.82 33.04
C GLY A 144 18.36 18.63 34.30
#